data_AF-A0A293M7C5-F1
#
_entry.id   AF-A0A293M7C5-F1
#
_cell.length_a   1.000
_cell.length_b   1.000
_cell.length_c   1.000
_cell.angle_alpha   90.00
_cell.angle_beta   90.00
_cell.angle_gamma   90.00
#
_symmetry.space_group_name_H-M   'P 1'
#
loop_
_entity.id
_entity.type
_entity.pdbx_description
1 polymer ?
#
loop_
_entity_poly.entity_id
_entity_poly.type
_entity_poly.pdbx_seq_one_letter_code
_entity_poly.pdbx_strand_id
1 'polypeptide(L)'
;MEEAKEVHTCLRKAAGYFQSMKDKYVGQLREQPVPGSDMDSRVTTAYISQCTGEAQEVTIGRAIEMKHAPGLISALAHETSKMYTSAADSLAGLEQSKFGRWRKFLILKAVFYLSYAYCYAGENLLAQEKCGDAIRALQESHKCYGDAQQIIQQYSKMKGPGTIAKMDQHLFFRKLAPLVKRTLDKCERENGFIFHQKVPKDAPQLELRATYGLVSPEEFQMPPHDPAWTPVVYAAFFVQPLVQDPANSKAAIKAEGDLPPVNEKHIPQPSSDPKTSSGCTLQ
;
A
#
# COMPACT_ATOMS: atom_id res chain seq x y z
N MET A 1 11.25 4.75 17.11
CA MET A 1 9.83 5.17 17.35
C MET A 1 9.53 6.45 16.58
N GLU A 2 10.47 7.41 16.60
CA GLU A 2 10.40 8.63 15.78
C GLU A 2 10.34 8.32 14.27
N GLU A 3 11.16 7.38 13.78
CA GLU A 3 11.19 7.04 12.34
C GLU A 3 9.87 6.42 11.83
N ALA A 4 9.23 5.53 12.59
CA ALA A 4 7.95 4.95 12.17
C ALA A 4 6.84 6.01 12.07
N LYS A 5 6.84 6.97 13.00
CA LYS A 5 5.94 8.12 12.96
C LYS A 5 6.27 9.01 11.76
N GLU A 6 7.54 9.20 11.43
CA GLU A 6 7.98 9.94 10.26
C GLU A 6 7.54 9.25 8.97
N VAL A 7 7.81 7.95 8.79
CA VAL A 7 7.34 7.14 7.63
C VAL A 7 5.82 7.27 7.47
N HIS A 8 5.07 7.05 8.55
CA HIS A 8 3.62 7.19 8.54
C HIS A 8 3.18 8.61 8.11
N THR A 9 3.82 9.65 8.65
CA THR A 9 3.50 11.04 8.31
C THR A 9 3.84 11.36 6.86
N CYS A 10 5.02 10.97 6.38
CA CYS A 10 5.47 11.19 5.02
C CYS A 10 4.55 10.51 3.99
N LEU A 11 4.13 9.28 4.25
CA LEU A 11 3.20 8.56 3.37
C LEU A 11 1.82 9.23 3.32
N ARG A 12 1.31 9.73 4.45
CA ARG A 12 0.05 10.48 4.49
C ARG A 12 0.12 11.80 3.73
N LYS A 13 1.25 12.52 3.85
CA LYS A 13 1.51 13.73 3.07
C LYS A 13 1.62 13.44 1.58
N ALA A 14 2.34 12.39 1.20
CA ALA A 14 2.45 11.97 -0.19
C ALA A 14 1.08 11.65 -0.80
N ALA A 15 0.25 10.86 -0.09
CA ALA A 15 -1.13 10.60 -0.50
C ALA A 15 -1.92 11.92 -0.68
N GLY A 16 -1.73 12.87 0.24
CA GLY A 16 -2.30 14.21 0.20
C GLY A 16 -1.92 15.04 -1.03
N TYR A 17 -0.64 14.98 -1.41
CA TYR A 17 -0.12 15.64 -2.61
C TYR A 17 -0.75 15.05 -3.87
N PHE A 18 -0.78 13.73 -4.01
CA PHE A 18 -1.40 13.06 -5.16
C PHE A 18 -2.90 13.33 -5.23
N GLN A 19 -3.60 13.29 -4.08
CA GLN A 19 -5.03 13.60 -3.99
C GLN A 19 -5.30 15.04 -4.47
N SER A 20 -4.54 16.02 -3.96
CA SER A 20 -4.72 17.42 -4.34
C SER A 20 -4.37 17.67 -5.81
N MET A 21 -3.32 17.03 -6.32
CA MET A 21 -2.97 17.09 -7.73
C MET A 21 -4.12 16.59 -8.61
N LYS A 22 -4.64 15.40 -8.31
CA LYS A 22 -5.74 14.77 -9.04
C LYS A 22 -7.03 15.60 -8.98
N ASP A 23 -7.43 16.04 -7.79
CA ASP A 23 -8.75 16.62 -7.58
C ASP A 23 -8.82 18.13 -7.89
N LYS A 24 -7.73 18.87 -7.65
CA LYS A 24 -7.71 20.33 -7.77
C LYS A 24 -7.00 20.81 -9.03
N TYR A 25 -5.87 20.21 -9.42
CA TYR A 25 -4.94 20.82 -10.37
C TYR A 25 -4.95 20.19 -11.76
N VAL A 26 -5.05 18.87 -11.87
CA VAL A 26 -5.01 18.17 -13.17
C VAL A 26 -6.15 18.63 -14.10
N GLY A 27 -7.34 18.87 -13.55
CA GLY A 27 -8.47 19.40 -14.32
C GLY A 27 -8.30 20.83 -14.85
N GLN A 28 -7.30 21.58 -14.37
CA GLN A 28 -7.00 22.94 -14.81
C GLN A 28 -5.99 22.98 -15.97
N LEU A 29 -5.42 21.82 -16.35
CA LEU A 29 -4.48 21.75 -17.45
C LEU A 29 -5.20 21.97 -18.79
N ARG A 30 -4.59 22.76 -19.66
CA ARG A 30 -5.10 23.01 -21.01
C ARG A 30 -5.10 21.75 -21.86
N GLU A 31 -4.08 20.93 -21.69
CA GLU A 31 -3.94 19.65 -22.37
C GLU A 31 -4.21 18.51 -21.39
N GLN A 32 -4.94 17.51 -21.87
CA GLN A 32 -5.27 16.36 -21.04
C GLN A 32 -4.05 15.44 -20.88
N PRO A 33 -3.83 14.86 -19.68
CA PRO A 33 -2.75 13.92 -19.45
C PRO A 33 -2.79 12.74 -20.43
N VAL A 34 -1.62 12.34 -20.90
CA VAL A 34 -1.46 11.14 -21.72
C VAL A 34 -1.85 9.91 -20.88
N PRO A 35 -2.64 8.95 -21.43
CA PRO A 35 -2.95 7.72 -20.74
C PRO A 35 -1.70 6.96 -20.29
N GLY A 36 -1.66 6.56 -19.02
CA GLY A 36 -0.51 5.90 -18.39
C GLY A 36 0.65 6.85 -18.02
N SER A 37 0.49 8.16 -18.15
CA SER A 37 1.41 9.13 -17.53
C SER A 37 1.18 9.24 -16.02
N ASP A 38 2.11 9.89 -15.32
CA ASP A 38 2.00 10.11 -13.86
C ASP A 38 0.77 10.95 -13.46
N MET A 39 0.23 11.74 -14.40
CA MET A 39 -0.99 12.53 -14.22
C MET A 39 -2.27 11.79 -14.64
N ASP A 40 -2.18 10.56 -15.17
CA ASP A 40 -3.35 9.73 -15.42
C ASP A 40 -4.09 9.46 -14.10
N SER A 41 -5.42 9.62 -14.12
CA SER A 41 -6.27 9.42 -12.94
C SER A 41 -6.14 8.01 -12.35
N ARG A 42 -5.84 7.00 -13.18
CA ARG A 42 -5.61 5.61 -12.75
C ARG A 42 -4.30 5.43 -12.00
N VAL A 43 -3.25 6.09 -12.48
CA VAL A 43 -1.90 6.09 -11.89
C VAL A 43 -1.90 6.85 -10.58
N THR A 44 -2.45 8.07 -10.56
CA THR A 44 -2.61 8.86 -9.34
C THR A 44 -3.48 8.16 -8.29
N THR A 45 -4.58 7.50 -8.70
CA THR A 45 -5.40 6.68 -7.78
C THR A 45 -4.61 5.52 -7.20
N ALA A 46 -3.77 4.85 -7.99
CA ALA A 46 -2.90 3.79 -7.49
C ALA A 46 -1.92 4.32 -6.45
N TYR A 47 -1.29 5.48 -6.69
CA TYR A 47 -0.40 6.12 -5.73
C TYR A 47 -1.09 6.52 -4.43
N ILE A 48 -2.26 7.16 -4.51
CA ILE A 48 -3.05 7.54 -3.32
C ILE A 48 -3.35 6.31 -2.47
N SER A 49 -3.90 5.26 -3.09
CA SER A 49 -4.25 4.01 -2.41
C SER A 49 -3.03 3.27 -1.87
N GLN A 50 -1.91 3.25 -2.60
CA GLN A 50 -0.66 2.65 -2.14
C GLN A 50 -0.09 3.41 -0.94
N CYS A 51 0.08 4.73 -1.01
CA CYS A 51 0.62 5.52 0.10
C CYS A 51 -0.26 5.40 1.35
N THR A 52 -1.58 5.40 1.19
CA THR A 52 -2.52 5.20 2.29
C THR A 52 -2.40 3.78 2.87
N GLY A 53 -2.33 2.76 2.01
CA GLY A 53 -2.13 1.36 2.41
C GLY A 53 -0.82 1.16 3.17
N GLU A 54 0.29 1.71 2.66
CA GLU A 54 1.63 1.60 3.28
C GLU A 54 1.68 2.30 4.66
N ALA A 55 1.01 3.45 4.81
CA ALA A 55 0.85 4.09 6.10
C ALA A 55 -0.04 3.26 7.06
N GLN A 56 -1.05 2.59 6.51
CA GLN A 56 -1.91 1.69 7.29
C GLN A 56 -1.12 0.48 7.81
N GLU A 57 -0.12 -0.02 7.08
CA GLU A 57 0.80 -1.07 7.55
C GLU A 57 1.54 -0.66 8.82
N VAL A 58 2.03 0.58 8.87
CA VAL A 58 2.70 1.13 10.06
C VAL A 58 1.73 1.16 11.24
N THR A 59 0.49 1.55 10.99
CA THR A 59 -0.56 1.57 12.02
C THR A 59 -0.88 0.17 12.54
N ILE A 60 -0.97 -0.83 11.66
CA ILE A 60 -1.15 -2.24 12.05
C ILE A 60 0.05 -2.73 12.87
N GLY A 61 1.27 -2.48 12.40
CA GLY A 61 2.49 -2.85 13.12
C GLY A 61 2.52 -2.27 14.54
N ARG A 62 2.09 -1.01 14.68
CA ARG A 62 1.97 -0.35 15.99
C ARG A 62 0.84 -0.93 16.84
N ALA A 63 -0.31 -1.24 16.23
CA ALA A 63 -1.45 -1.83 16.93
C ALA A 63 -1.09 -3.20 17.53
N ILE A 64 -0.31 -4.01 16.79
CA ILE A 64 0.23 -5.30 17.24
C ILE A 64 1.21 -5.10 18.40
N GLU A 65 2.15 -4.15 18.29
CA GLU A 65 3.10 -3.86 19.38
C GLU A 65 2.41 -3.40 20.67
N MET A 66 1.37 -2.58 20.55
CA MET A 66 0.57 -2.10 21.67
C MET A 66 -0.45 -3.13 22.18
N LYS A 67 -0.48 -4.33 21.60
CA LYS A 67 -1.38 -5.43 21.98
C LYS A 67 -2.86 -5.03 21.96
N HIS A 68 -3.27 -4.27 20.95
CA HIS A 68 -4.69 -3.98 20.74
C HIS A 68 -5.50 -5.26 20.49
N ALA A 69 -6.82 -5.15 20.66
CA ALA A 69 -7.74 -6.27 20.47
C ALA A 69 -7.60 -6.89 19.07
N PRO A 70 -7.59 -8.23 18.94
CA PRO A 70 -7.45 -8.91 17.65
C PRO A 70 -8.49 -8.47 16.61
N GLY A 71 -9.74 -8.21 17.03
CA GLY A 71 -10.78 -7.69 16.14
C GLY A 71 -10.40 -6.37 15.46
N LEU A 72 -9.78 -5.43 16.19
CA LEU A 72 -9.31 -4.17 15.60
C LEU A 72 -8.18 -4.40 14.59
N ILE A 73 -7.20 -5.25 14.92
CA ILE A 73 -6.08 -5.57 14.04
C ILE A 73 -6.59 -6.25 12.76
N SER A 74 -7.55 -7.17 12.91
CA SER A 74 -8.21 -7.84 11.78
C SER A 74 -8.91 -6.84 10.85
N ALA A 75 -9.70 -5.92 11.42
CA ALA A 75 -10.40 -4.90 10.64
C ALA A 75 -9.43 -3.95 9.91
N LEU A 76 -8.36 -3.49 10.58
CA LEU A 76 -7.34 -2.65 9.96
C LEU A 76 -6.64 -3.38 8.80
N ALA A 77 -6.29 -4.65 8.99
CA ALA A 77 -5.67 -5.47 7.94
C ALA A 77 -6.63 -5.72 6.76
N HIS A 78 -7.92 -5.91 7.01
CA HIS A 78 -8.92 -6.07 5.97
C HIS A 78 -9.07 -4.79 5.12
N GLU A 79 -9.16 -3.62 5.76
CA GLU A 79 -9.19 -2.34 5.05
C GLU A 79 -7.90 -2.10 4.25
N THR A 80 -6.75 -2.45 4.81
CA THR A 80 -5.46 -2.39 4.09
C THR A 80 -5.46 -3.26 2.84
N SER A 81 -5.98 -4.49 2.95
CA SER A 81 -6.13 -5.39 1.81
C SER A 81 -6.98 -4.75 0.70
N LYS A 82 -8.10 -4.11 1.05
CA LYS A 82 -8.96 -3.40 0.08
C LYS A 82 -8.27 -2.20 -0.55
N MET A 83 -7.51 -1.42 0.21
CA MET A 83 -6.72 -0.29 -0.34
C MET A 83 -5.77 -0.79 -1.43
N TYR A 84 -5.05 -1.89 -1.18
CA TYR A 84 -4.17 -2.50 -2.18
C TYR A 84 -4.91 -3.13 -3.36
N THR A 85 -6.06 -3.75 -3.14
CA THR A 85 -6.93 -4.25 -4.23
C THR A 85 -7.37 -3.09 -5.12
N SER A 86 -7.86 -2.00 -4.53
CA SER A 86 -8.27 -0.79 -5.27
C SER A 86 -7.12 -0.20 -6.08
N ALA A 87 -5.91 -0.16 -5.51
CA ALA A 87 -4.71 0.29 -6.22
C ALA A 87 -4.36 -0.65 -7.41
N ALA A 88 -4.45 -1.97 -7.22
CA ALA A 88 -4.18 -2.94 -8.27
C ALA A 88 -5.23 -2.89 -9.40
N ASP A 89 -6.48 -2.63 -9.05
CA ASP A 89 -7.59 -2.56 -9.99
C ASP A 89 -7.54 -1.28 -10.83
N SER A 90 -7.11 -0.15 -10.26
CA SER A 90 -6.92 1.09 -11.03
C SER A 90 -5.88 0.93 -12.14
N LEU A 91 -4.87 0.07 -11.94
CA LEU A 91 -3.84 -0.23 -12.93
C LEU A 91 -4.21 -1.37 -13.90
N ALA A 92 -5.33 -2.06 -13.72
CA ALA A 92 -5.64 -3.28 -14.47
C ALA A 92 -5.79 -3.05 -15.99
N GLY A 93 -6.29 -1.88 -16.39
CA GLY A 93 -6.47 -1.49 -17.79
C GLY A 93 -5.27 -0.79 -18.44
N LEU A 94 -4.13 -0.70 -17.75
CA LEU A 94 -2.92 -0.07 -18.26
C LEU A 94 -1.96 -1.09 -18.89
N GLU A 95 -0.98 -0.58 -19.64
CA GLU A 95 -0.01 -1.39 -20.38
C GLU A 95 0.79 -2.34 -19.45
N GLN A 96 0.64 -3.66 -19.62
CA GLN A 96 1.27 -4.64 -18.73
C GLN A 96 2.81 -4.59 -18.74
N SER A 97 3.43 -4.21 -19.85
CA SER A 97 4.89 -4.09 -19.97
C SER A 97 5.47 -3.07 -18.98
N LYS A 98 4.71 -2.01 -18.66
CA LYS A 98 5.09 -0.93 -17.75
C LYS A 98 4.53 -1.14 -16.35
N PHE A 99 3.23 -1.45 -16.26
CA PHE A 99 2.49 -1.47 -14.99
C PHE A 99 2.33 -2.86 -14.38
N GLY A 100 2.57 -3.92 -15.14
CA GLY A 100 2.29 -5.29 -14.71
C GLY A 100 3.03 -5.67 -13.43
N ARG A 101 4.29 -5.25 -13.30
CA ARG A 101 5.12 -5.52 -12.12
C ARG A 101 4.63 -4.77 -10.87
N TRP A 102 4.29 -3.49 -11.03
CA TRP A 102 3.71 -2.68 -9.95
C TRP A 102 2.36 -3.24 -9.50
N ARG A 103 1.47 -3.55 -10.44
CA ARG A 103 0.19 -4.20 -10.16
C ARG A 103 0.36 -5.53 -9.43
N LYS A 104 1.33 -6.37 -9.83
CA LYS A 104 1.61 -7.64 -9.14
C LYS A 104 2.07 -7.44 -7.70
N PHE A 105 2.88 -6.40 -7.43
CA PHE A 105 3.26 -6.01 -6.07
C PHE A 105 2.04 -5.61 -5.22
N LEU A 106 1.12 -4.83 -5.78
CA LEU A 106 -0.11 -4.42 -5.07
C LEU A 106 -1.02 -5.61 -4.79
N ILE A 107 -1.20 -6.53 -5.75
CA ILE A 107 -1.97 -7.77 -5.55
C ILE A 107 -1.35 -8.62 -4.44
N LEU A 108 -0.01 -8.74 -4.42
CA LEU A 108 0.67 -9.45 -3.35
C LEU A 108 0.36 -8.86 -1.98
N LYS A 109 0.51 -7.54 -1.83
CA LYS A 109 0.19 -6.83 -0.58
C LYS A 109 -1.27 -7.04 -0.19
N ALA A 110 -2.20 -6.96 -1.13
CA ALA A 110 -3.62 -7.20 -0.89
C ALA A 110 -3.88 -8.58 -0.29
N VAL A 111 -3.36 -9.64 -0.92
CA VAL A 111 -3.53 -11.04 -0.47
C VAL A 111 -2.82 -11.29 0.86
N PHE A 112 -1.64 -10.69 1.06
CA PHE A 112 -0.89 -10.80 2.30
C PHE A 112 -1.64 -10.16 3.49
N TYR A 113 -2.20 -8.96 3.33
CA TYR A 113 -2.99 -8.33 4.39
C TYR A 113 -4.34 -9.00 4.61
N LEU A 114 -4.90 -9.66 3.58
CA LEU A 114 -6.08 -10.52 3.76
C LEU A 114 -5.75 -11.73 4.66
N SER A 115 -4.57 -12.33 4.49
CA SER A 115 -4.09 -13.39 5.38
C SER A 115 -3.96 -12.89 6.83
N TYR A 116 -3.40 -11.70 7.05
CA TYR A 116 -3.35 -11.06 8.37
C TYR A 116 -4.74 -10.84 8.96
N ALA A 117 -5.69 -10.34 8.16
CA ALA A 117 -7.05 -10.10 8.59
C ALA A 117 -7.71 -11.37 9.11
N TYR A 118 -7.61 -12.48 8.36
CA TYR A 118 -8.14 -13.77 8.79
C TYR A 118 -7.42 -14.37 10.00
N CYS A 119 -6.10 -14.15 10.12
CA CYS A 119 -5.34 -14.63 11.28
C CYS A 119 -5.87 -14.00 12.58
N TYR A 120 -5.98 -12.67 12.62
CA TYR A 120 -6.48 -11.96 13.79
C TYR A 120 -8.00 -12.11 13.98
N ALA A 121 -8.76 -12.36 12.90
CA ALA A 121 -10.16 -12.75 13.02
C ALA A 121 -10.30 -14.10 13.74
N GLY A 122 -9.44 -15.07 13.43
CA GLY A 122 -9.39 -16.36 14.11
C GLY A 122 -9.11 -16.20 15.61
N GLU A 123 -8.13 -15.37 15.98
CA GLU A 123 -7.87 -15.05 17.39
C GLU A 123 -9.06 -14.38 18.09
N ASN A 124 -9.74 -13.47 17.41
CA ASN A 124 -10.92 -12.80 17.93
C ASN A 124 -12.09 -13.78 18.13
N LEU A 125 -12.33 -14.68 17.18
CA LEU A 125 -13.38 -15.70 17.25
C LEU A 125 -13.09 -16.73 18.33
N LEU A 126 -11.82 -17.11 18.51
CA LEU A 126 -11.41 -17.99 19.61
C LEU A 126 -11.71 -17.35 20.97
N ALA A 127 -11.44 -16.06 21.13
CA ALA A 127 -11.77 -15.31 22.35
C ALA A 127 -13.28 -15.21 22.62
N GLN A 128 -14.11 -15.41 21.59
CA GLN A 128 -15.57 -15.48 21.69
C GLN A 128 -16.08 -16.93 21.83
N GLU A 129 -15.19 -17.90 22.08
CA GLU A 129 -15.49 -19.33 22.16
C GLU A 129 -16.09 -19.91 20.86
N LYS A 130 -15.95 -19.22 19.71
CA LYS A 130 -16.37 -19.70 18.38
C LYS A 130 -15.23 -20.43 17.68
N CYS A 131 -14.78 -21.51 18.31
CA CYS A 131 -13.59 -22.25 17.90
C CYS A 131 -13.71 -22.87 16.49
N GLY A 132 -14.90 -23.33 16.09
CA GLY A 132 -15.15 -23.85 14.73
C GLY A 132 -14.93 -22.78 13.65
N ASP A 133 -15.46 -21.59 13.87
CA ASP A 133 -15.29 -20.43 12.98
C ASP A 133 -13.83 -19.95 12.97
N ALA A 134 -13.17 -19.96 14.14
CA ALA A 134 -11.77 -19.59 14.29
C ALA A 134 -10.84 -20.48 13.46
N ILE A 135 -11.03 -21.81 13.51
CA ILE A 135 -10.30 -22.78 12.68
C ILE A 135 -10.49 -22.44 11.20
N ARG A 136 -11.74 -22.21 10.77
CA ARG A 136 -12.03 -21.93 9.37
C ARG A 136 -11.41 -20.61 8.89
N ALA A 137 -11.39 -19.57 9.73
CA ALA A 137 -10.70 -18.32 9.46
C ALA A 137 -9.19 -18.55 9.26
N LEU A 138 -8.55 -19.30 10.16
CA LEU A 138 -7.11 -19.58 10.10
C LEU A 138 -6.73 -20.46 8.91
N GLN A 139 -7.60 -21.37 8.49
CA GLN A 139 -7.44 -22.11 7.22
C GLN A 139 -7.46 -21.18 6.01
N GLU A 140 -8.36 -20.19 5.97
CA GLU A 140 -8.35 -19.17 4.90
C GLU A 140 -7.09 -18.31 4.96
N SER A 141 -6.66 -17.91 6.17
CA SER A 141 -5.40 -17.19 6.37
C SER A 141 -4.20 -17.96 5.80
N HIS A 142 -4.10 -19.25 6.08
CA HIS A 142 -3.04 -20.12 5.57
C HIS A 142 -3.08 -20.24 4.04
N LYS A 143 -4.27 -20.38 3.46
CA LYS A 143 -4.46 -20.39 1.99
C LYS A 143 -4.01 -19.07 1.36
N CYS A 144 -4.47 -17.93 1.86
CA CYS A 144 -4.05 -16.62 1.37
C CYS A 144 -2.53 -16.43 1.48
N TYR A 145 -1.90 -16.90 2.55
CA TYR A 145 -0.44 -16.85 2.68
C TYR A 145 0.25 -17.69 1.59
N GLY A 146 -0.25 -18.89 1.31
CA GLY A 146 0.23 -19.72 0.20
C GLY A 146 0.09 -19.03 -1.16
N ASP A 147 -1.03 -18.39 -1.42
CA ASP A 147 -1.25 -17.60 -2.64
C ASP A 147 -0.25 -16.44 -2.73
N ALA A 148 0.00 -15.73 -1.63
CA ALA A 148 1.01 -14.68 -1.55
C ALA A 148 2.42 -15.20 -1.90
N GLN A 149 2.80 -16.40 -1.43
CA GLN A 149 4.08 -17.02 -1.79
C GLN A 149 4.18 -17.31 -3.29
N GLN A 150 3.11 -17.80 -3.92
CA GLN A 150 3.08 -18.03 -5.37
C GLN A 150 3.19 -16.71 -6.14
N ILE A 151 2.52 -15.66 -5.68
CA ILE A 151 2.58 -14.33 -6.29
C ILE A 151 3.99 -13.75 -6.19
N ILE A 152 4.71 -13.93 -5.08
CA ILE A 152 6.12 -13.51 -4.95
C ILE A 152 7.00 -14.17 -5.99
N GLN A 153 6.84 -15.48 -6.22
CA GLN A 153 7.61 -16.21 -7.22
C GLN A 153 7.35 -15.72 -8.65
N GLN A 154 6.12 -15.26 -8.93
CA GLN A 154 5.80 -14.62 -10.19
C GLN A 154 6.44 -13.22 -10.27
N TYR A 155 6.25 -12.39 -9.24
CA TYR A 155 6.78 -11.03 -9.16
C TYR A 155 8.29 -10.97 -9.37
N SER A 156 9.06 -11.88 -8.76
CA SER A 156 10.53 -11.90 -8.85
C SER A 156 11.06 -12.17 -10.26
N LYS A 157 10.23 -12.74 -11.14
CA LYS A 157 10.56 -13.04 -12.54
C LYS A 157 10.05 -11.96 -13.51
N MET A 158 9.24 -11.00 -13.04
CA MET A 158 8.67 -9.95 -13.87
C MET A 158 9.69 -8.86 -14.18
N LYS A 159 9.72 -8.44 -15.44
CA LYS A 159 10.42 -7.21 -15.85
C LYS A 159 9.52 -6.00 -15.59
N GLY A 160 10.13 -4.86 -15.30
CA GLY A 160 9.43 -3.60 -15.09
C GLY A 160 10.28 -2.61 -14.29
N PRO A 161 9.79 -1.38 -14.09
CA PRO A 161 10.50 -0.33 -13.37
C PRO A 161 10.89 -0.74 -11.93
N GLY A 162 11.96 -0.11 -11.44
CA GLY A 162 12.43 -0.21 -10.05
C GLY A 162 13.19 -1.49 -9.69
N THR A 163 13.76 -1.52 -8.50
CA THR A 163 14.52 -2.68 -7.97
C THR A 163 13.61 -3.82 -7.49
N ILE A 164 14.04 -5.08 -7.67
CA ILE A 164 13.25 -6.27 -7.27
C ILE A 164 13.20 -6.36 -5.75
N ALA A 165 12.02 -6.12 -5.18
CA ALA A 165 11.77 -6.28 -3.76
C ALA A 165 11.75 -7.78 -3.39
N LYS A 166 12.65 -8.18 -2.49
CA LYS A 166 12.71 -9.54 -1.92
C LYS A 166 11.80 -9.67 -0.70
N MET A 167 10.49 -9.57 -0.92
CA MET A 167 9.50 -9.51 0.17
C MET A 167 9.41 -10.80 0.99
N ASP A 168 9.74 -11.94 0.41
CA ASP A 168 9.87 -13.23 1.10
C ASP A 168 10.98 -13.23 2.17
N GLN A 169 11.99 -12.38 2.00
CA GLN A 169 13.09 -12.22 2.95
C GLN A 169 12.75 -11.21 4.06
N HIS A 170 11.75 -10.36 3.83
CA HIS A 170 11.35 -9.36 4.82
C HIS A 170 10.75 -10.04 6.05
N LEU A 171 11.17 -9.57 7.22
CA LEU A 171 10.81 -10.24 8.48
C LEU A 171 9.29 -10.20 8.75
N PHE A 172 8.60 -9.13 8.34
CA PHE A 172 7.15 -9.03 8.46
C PHE A 172 6.42 -10.16 7.72
N PHE A 173 6.95 -10.60 6.57
CA PHE A 173 6.40 -11.71 5.79
C PHE A 173 6.71 -13.06 6.47
N ARG A 174 7.97 -13.27 6.85
CA ARG A 174 8.43 -14.51 7.52
C ARG A 174 7.72 -14.78 8.85
N LYS A 175 7.23 -13.75 9.53
CA LYS A 175 6.53 -13.89 10.82
C LYS A 175 5.08 -14.34 10.73
N LEU A 176 4.42 -14.12 9.60
CA LEU A 176 3.00 -14.44 9.48
C LEU A 176 2.76 -15.95 9.46
N ALA A 177 3.52 -16.72 8.67
CA ALA A 177 3.34 -18.18 8.62
C ALA A 177 3.45 -18.88 9.98
N PRO A 178 4.49 -18.64 10.80
CA PRO A 178 4.59 -19.23 12.14
C PRO A 178 3.51 -18.74 13.10
N LEU A 179 2.97 -17.53 12.91
CA LEU A 179 1.84 -17.02 13.69
C LEU A 179 0.56 -17.80 13.34
N VAL A 180 0.20 -17.84 12.05
CA VAL A 180 -0.99 -18.56 11.55
C VAL A 180 -0.96 -20.01 11.99
N LYS A 181 0.18 -20.70 11.82
CA LYS A 181 0.33 -22.10 12.21
C LYS A 181 0.10 -22.31 13.71
N ARG A 182 0.79 -21.54 14.56
CA ARG A 182 0.64 -21.68 16.03
C ARG A 182 -0.78 -21.39 16.49
N THR A 183 -1.45 -20.40 15.91
CA THR A 183 -2.82 -20.05 16.26
C THR A 183 -3.79 -21.13 15.77
N LEU A 184 -3.58 -21.71 14.58
CA LEU A 184 -4.38 -22.83 14.06
C LEU A 184 -4.23 -24.07 14.94
N ASP A 185 -2.98 -24.49 15.22
CA ASP A 185 -2.69 -25.63 16.10
C ASP A 185 -3.30 -25.44 17.51
N LYS A 186 -3.39 -24.20 18.00
CA LYS A 186 -4.09 -23.88 19.25
C LYS A 186 -5.60 -24.10 19.10
N CYS A 187 -6.23 -23.54 18.07
CA CYS A 187 -7.67 -23.68 17.86
C CYS A 187 -8.07 -25.14 17.62
N GLU A 188 -7.30 -25.90 16.85
CA GLU A 188 -7.58 -27.33 16.61
C GLU A 188 -7.51 -28.16 17.89
N ARG A 189 -6.51 -27.90 18.75
CA ARG A 189 -6.42 -28.54 20.06
C ARG A 189 -7.61 -28.17 20.95
N GLU A 190 -7.91 -26.88 21.11
CA GLU A 190 -9.03 -26.44 21.94
C GLU A 190 -10.37 -26.99 21.43
N ASN A 191 -10.58 -27.02 20.12
CA ASN A 191 -11.78 -27.62 19.55
C ASN A 191 -11.83 -29.14 19.75
N GLY A 192 -10.68 -29.83 19.67
CA GLY A 192 -10.58 -31.27 19.86
C GLY A 192 -10.77 -31.73 21.31
N PHE A 193 -10.45 -30.89 22.30
CA PHE A 193 -10.51 -31.24 23.72
C PHE A 193 -11.69 -30.60 24.48
N ILE A 194 -12.16 -29.43 24.06
CA ILE A 194 -13.10 -28.60 24.84
C ILE A 194 -14.39 -28.38 24.06
N PHE A 195 -14.31 -27.77 22.88
CA PHE A 195 -15.51 -27.21 22.24
C PHE A 195 -16.27 -28.18 21.32
N HIS A 196 -15.58 -29.09 20.64
CA HIS A 196 -16.13 -30.02 19.65
C HIS A 196 -17.07 -29.37 18.62
N GLN A 197 -16.81 -28.10 18.28
CA GLN A 197 -17.62 -27.36 17.33
C GLN A 197 -17.34 -27.80 15.90
N LYS A 198 -18.38 -27.83 15.08
CA LYS A 198 -18.25 -28.11 13.66
C LYS A 198 -17.53 -26.96 12.97
N VAL A 199 -16.51 -27.27 12.18
CA VAL A 199 -15.81 -26.30 11.33
C VAL A 199 -16.71 -25.98 10.12
N PRO A 200 -17.07 -24.70 9.88
CA PRO A 200 -17.84 -24.32 8.69
C PRO A 200 -17.08 -24.58 7.38
N LYS A 201 -17.82 -24.69 6.28
CA LYS A 201 -17.21 -24.82 4.94
C LYS A 201 -16.71 -23.48 4.39
N ASP A 202 -17.49 -22.42 4.60
CA ASP A 202 -17.20 -21.09 4.08
C ASP A 202 -16.43 -20.26 5.11
N ALA A 203 -15.52 -19.42 4.63
CA ALA A 203 -14.78 -18.51 5.50
C ALA A 203 -15.73 -17.52 6.19
N PRO A 204 -15.47 -17.16 7.46
CA PRO A 204 -16.29 -16.17 8.14
C PRO A 204 -16.17 -14.81 7.43
N GLN A 205 -17.26 -14.05 7.41
CA GLN A 205 -17.24 -12.69 6.89
C GLN A 205 -16.40 -11.80 7.81
N LEU A 206 -15.38 -11.16 7.24
CA LEU A 206 -14.54 -10.21 7.96
C LEU A 206 -15.32 -8.92 8.21
N GLU A 207 -15.22 -8.39 9.43
CA GLU A 207 -15.80 -7.09 9.75
C GLU A 207 -15.22 -5.99 8.84
N LEU A 208 -16.09 -5.08 8.38
CA LEU A 208 -15.78 -4.08 7.35
C LEU A 208 -15.44 -2.69 7.93
N ARG A 209 -15.41 -2.50 9.25
CA ARG A 209 -15.19 -1.17 9.83
C ARG A 209 -14.25 -1.24 11.02
N ALA A 210 -12.98 -0.90 10.79
CA ALA A 210 -12.13 -0.45 11.87
C ALA A 210 -12.72 0.85 12.43
N THR A 211 -13.09 0.84 13.71
CA THR A 211 -13.68 2.00 14.39
C THR A 211 -12.67 3.11 14.66
N TYR A 212 -11.37 2.77 14.67
CA TYR A 212 -10.26 3.68 14.95
C TYR A 212 -9.03 3.29 14.12
N GLY A 213 -8.11 4.23 13.90
CA GLY A 213 -6.81 3.96 13.30
C GLY A 213 -6.79 3.84 11.77
N LEU A 214 -7.89 4.20 11.09
CA LEU A 214 -7.88 4.31 9.64
C LEU A 214 -7.07 5.52 9.20
N VAL A 215 -6.17 5.28 8.24
CA VAL A 215 -5.33 6.32 7.66
C VAL A 215 -6.10 7.04 6.57
N SER A 216 -5.99 8.36 6.56
CA SER A 216 -6.43 9.21 5.48
C SER A 216 -5.27 10.03 4.93
N PRO A 217 -5.33 10.42 3.63
CA PRO A 217 -4.47 11.46 3.08
C PRO A 217 -4.49 12.71 3.97
N GLU A 218 -3.32 13.35 4.14
CA GLU A 218 -3.23 14.67 4.77
C GLU A 218 -3.65 15.73 3.76
N GLU A 219 -4.52 16.68 4.14
CA GLU A 219 -4.92 17.71 3.19
C GLU A 219 -3.71 18.56 2.80
N PHE A 220 -3.48 18.70 1.50
CA PHE A 220 -2.45 19.60 0.98
C PHE A 220 -3.06 20.89 0.44
N GLN A 221 -2.37 21.99 0.77
CA GLN A 221 -2.62 23.31 0.26
C GLN A 221 -1.29 23.91 -0.20
N MET A 222 -1.31 24.53 -1.38
CA MET A 222 -0.14 25.26 -1.87
C MET A 222 0.17 26.42 -0.91
N PRO A 223 1.46 26.70 -0.66
CA PRO A 223 1.83 27.88 0.11
C PRO A 223 1.36 29.15 -0.61
N PRO A 224 1.12 30.26 0.12
CA PRO A 224 0.86 31.54 -0.51
C PRO A 224 2.05 31.94 -1.40
N HIS A 225 1.77 32.78 -2.40
CA HIS A 225 2.83 33.34 -3.24
C HIS A 225 3.88 34.08 -2.40
N ASP A 226 5.14 33.97 -2.80
CA ASP A 226 6.21 34.71 -2.15
C ASP A 226 5.96 36.22 -2.30
N PRO A 227 6.08 37.02 -1.22
CA PRO A 227 5.89 38.47 -1.27
C PRO A 227 6.74 39.21 -2.30
N ALA A 228 7.85 38.61 -2.77
CA ALA A 228 8.67 39.14 -3.85
C ALA A 228 7.90 39.25 -5.19
N TRP A 229 6.86 38.45 -5.40
CA TRP A 229 5.99 38.51 -6.58
C TRP A 229 5.00 39.67 -6.49
N THR A 230 5.49 40.87 -6.78
CA THR A 230 4.68 42.10 -6.79
C THR A 230 4.15 42.42 -8.20
N PRO A 231 3.09 43.24 -8.33
CA PRO A 231 2.60 43.70 -9.64
C PRO A 231 3.69 44.39 -10.49
N VAL A 232 4.63 45.10 -9.86
CA VAL A 232 5.77 45.75 -10.53
C VAL A 232 6.71 44.71 -11.11
N VAL A 233 7.02 43.65 -10.36
CA VAL A 233 7.85 42.53 -10.84
C VAL A 233 7.16 41.81 -11.99
N TYR A 234 5.87 41.50 -11.87
CA TYR A 234 5.10 40.90 -12.98
C TYR A 234 5.09 41.76 -14.23
N ALA A 235 4.92 43.08 -14.10
CA ALA A 235 4.93 44.02 -15.23
C ALA A 235 6.29 44.10 -15.95
N ALA A 236 7.38 43.77 -15.26
CA ALA A 236 8.71 43.72 -15.85
C ALA A 236 8.93 42.49 -16.77
N PHE A 237 8.10 41.44 -16.66
CA PHE A 237 8.10 40.31 -17.59
C PHE A 237 7.38 40.70 -18.88
N PHE A 238 8.06 41.47 -19.74
CA PHE A 238 7.59 41.77 -21.08
C PHE A 238 7.90 40.62 -22.03
N VAL A 239 6.88 39.81 -22.33
CA VAL A 239 6.96 38.79 -23.39
C VAL A 239 6.47 39.44 -24.68
N GLN A 240 7.39 39.70 -25.63
CA GLN A 240 6.98 40.07 -26.99
C GLN A 240 6.04 38.98 -27.53
N PRO A 241 4.90 39.34 -28.16
CA PRO A 241 4.00 38.34 -28.72
C PRO A 241 4.76 37.52 -29.77
N LEU A 242 5.13 36.31 -29.39
CA LEU A 242 5.78 35.35 -30.27
C LEU A 242 4.75 34.90 -31.32
N VAL A 243 5.11 35.03 -32.60
CA VAL A 243 4.28 34.61 -33.75
C VAL A 243 4.11 33.08 -33.79
N GLN A 244 4.99 32.34 -33.11
CA GLN A 244 4.91 30.89 -32.93
C GLN A 244 5.35 30.50 -31.52
N ASP A 245 4.60 29.57 -30.92
CA ASP A 245 4.94 29.01 -29.62
C ASP A 245 6.26 28.22 -29.70
N PRO A 246 7.33 28.64 -28.99
CA PRO A 246 8.62 27.95 -29.01
C PRO A 246 8.55 26.51 -28.47
N ALA A 247 7.50 26.15 -27.71
CA ALA A 247 7.22 24.77 -27.29
C ALA A 247 6.94 23.83 -28.48
N ASN A 248 6.47 24.37 -29.62
CA ASN A 248 6.24 23.60 -30.86
C ASN A 248 7.48 23.51 -31.75
N SER A 249 8.63 24.02 -31.30
CA SER A 249 9.86 23.90 -32.07
C SER A 249 10.35 22.45 -32.09
N LYS A 250 10.97 22.04 -33.21
CA LYS A 250 11.63 20.72 -33.31
C LYS A 250 12.70 20.50 -32.23
N ALA A 251 13.24 21.58 -31.64
CA ALA A 251 14.21 21.52 -30.56
C ALA A 251 13.56 21.18 -29.21
N ALA A 252 12.39 21.76 -28.90
CA ALA A 252 11.62 21.44 -27.69
C ALA A 252 11.11 19.99 -27.72
N ILE A 253 10.56 19.54 -28.85
CA ILE A 253 10.12 18.14 -29.05
C ILE A 253 11.29 17.15 -28.91
N LYS A 254 12.51 17.55 -29.31
CA LYS A 254 13.71 16.72 -29.16
C LYS A 254 14.27 16.72 -27.73
N ALA A 255 14.05 17.79 -26.97
CA ALA A 255 14.44 17.91 -25.58
C ALA A 255 13.52 17.12 -24.63
N GLU A 256 12.24 16.97 -24.98
CA GLU A 256 11.29 16.06 -24.32
C GLU A 256 11.50 14.56 -24.64
N GLY A 257 12.53 14.22 -25.43
CA GLY A 257 12.83 12.84 -25.80
C GLY A 257 13.09 11.92 -24.59
N ASP A 258 13.16 10.60 -24.85
CA ASP A 258 13.25 9.55 -23.83
C ASP A 258 14.24 9.88 -22.71
N LEU A 259 13.69 10.24 -21.55
CA LEU A 259 14.47 10.50 -20.35
C LEU A 259 15.14 9.18 -19.91
N PRO A 260 16.44 9.22 -19.54
CA PRO A 260 17.09 8.04 -19.01
C PRO A 260 16.37 7.56 -17.74
N PRO A 261 16.27 6.25 -17.51
CA PRO A 261 15.66 5.71 -16.30
C PRO A 261 16.30 6.31 -15.05
N VAL A 262 15.47 6.67 -14.06
CA VAL A 262 15.97 7.16 -12.76
C VAL A 262 16.83 6.09 -12.11
N ASN A 263 18.09 6.41 -11.84
CA ASN A 263 19.00 5.52 -11.11
C ASN A 263 18.62 5.52 -9.62
N GLU A 264 17.78 4.56 -9.21
CA GLU A 264 17.49 4.30 -7.80
C GLU A 264 18.77 3.88 -7.07
N LYS A 265 19.12 4.57 -5.98
CA LYS A 265 20.22 4.15 -5.10
C LYS A 265 19.87 2.81 -4.48
N HIS A 266 20.79 1.86 -4.54
CA HIS A 266 20.62 0.57 -3.87
C HIS A 266 20.60 0.78 -2.35
N ILE A 267 19.47 0.46 -1.71
CA ILE A 267 19.34 0.46 -0.25
C ILE A 267 19.81 -0.91 0.27
N PRO A 268 20.92 -1.00 1.01
CA PRO A 268 21.38 -2.26 1.58
C PRO A 268 20.35 -2.80 2.57
N GLN A 269 19.95 -4.06 2.43
CA GLN A 269 19.14 -4.73 3.45
C GLN A 269 20.05 -5.15 4.62
N PRO A 270 19.77 -4.75 5.87
CA PRO A 270 20.54 -5.21 7.02
C PRO A 270 20.41 -6.73 7.16
N SER A 271 21.54 -7.41 7.42
CA SER A 271 21.59 -8.88 7.55
C SER A 271 21.02 -9.39 8.87
N SER A 272 20.75 -8.51 9.83
CA SER A 272 20.22 -8.86 11.15
C SER A 272 18.72 -8.57 11.26
N ASP A 273 17.96 -9.59 11.68
CA ASP A 273 16.52 -9.47 11.95
C ASP A 273 16.23 -8.55 13.15
N PRO A 274 15.32 -7.56 13.05
CA PRO A 274 14.92 -6.76 14.20
C PRO A 274 14.15 -7.60 15.23
N LYS A 275 14.38 -7.29 16.52
CA LYS A 275 13.78 -8.01 17.67
C LYS A 275 12.31 -7.65 17.96
N THR A 276 11.70 -6.75 17.19
CA THR A 276 10.30 -6.29 17.37
C THR A 276 9.30 -7.41 17.09
N SER A 277 8.11 -7.42 17.67
CA SER A 277 7.12 -8.50 17.42
C SER A 277 6.54 -8.46 16.00
N SER A 278 6.35 -7.26 15.45
CA SER A 278 5.81 -7.01 14.10
C SER A 278 6.76 -7.41 12.96
N GLY A 279 8.07 -7.44 13.23
CA GLY A 279 9.09 -7.63 12.18
C GLY A 279 9.33 -6.41 11.31
N CYS A 280 8.74 -5.26 11.64
CA CYS A 280 9.16 -3.97 11.10
C CYS A 280 10.44 -3.53 11.82
N THR A 281 11.47 -3.14 11.06
CA THR A 281 12.62 -2.39 11.57
C THR A 281 12.16 -0.99 11.94
N LEU A 282 12.04 -0.75 13.25
CA LEU A 282 12.07 0.57 13.84
C LEU A 282 13.56 0.91 13.99
N GLN A 283 14.15 1.71 13.12
CA GLN A 283 15.35 2.43 13.53
C GLN A 283 14.92 3.80 14.08
#